data_AF-A0A5S9MJE9-F1
#
_entry.id   AF-A0A5S9MJE9-F1
#
_cell.length_a   1.000
_cell.length_b   1.000
_cell.length_c   1.000
_cell.angle_alpha   90.00
_cell.angle_beta   90.00
_cell.angle_gamma   90.00
#
_symmetry.space_group_name_H-M   'P 1'
#
loop_
_entity.id
_entity.type
_entity.pdbx_description
1 polymer ?
#
loop_
_entity_poly.entity_id
_entity_poly.type
_entity_poly.pdbx_seq_one_letter_code
_entity_poly.pdbx_strand_id
1 'polypeptide(L)'
;MPISSIALHHGERKRLGDQYPEQVEELKVYLHDLADEFYPLPHLTASPKVETAPEVWMLGSSGGSARLAAKAGAGYTFALFINGEGGEDSVEQYINRFEPSVFGEKPRVSLAVFVLCAETEEQAEKNWLSA
;
A
#
# COMPACT_ATOMS: atom_id res chain seq x y z
N MET A 1 -11.01 -6.62 -15.54
CA MET A 1 -10.50 -7.15 -14.27
C MET A 1 -10.15 -8.62 -14.45
N PRO A 2 -8.97 -9.06 -14.00
CA PRO A 2 -8.65 -10.49 -13.88
C PRO A 2 -9.71 -11.24 -13.04
N ILE A 3 -9.93 -12.53 -13.32
CA ILE A 3 -10.89 -13.38 -12.56
C ILE A 3 -10.52 -13.45 -11.08
N SER A 4 -9.23 -13.45 -10.77
CA SER A 4 -8.71 -13.40 -9.40
C SER A 4 -9.18 -12.15 -8.65
N SER A 5 -9.19 -10.97 -9.29
CA SER A 5 -9.72 -9.76 -8.68
C SER A 5 -11.21 -9.90 -8.37
N ILE A 6 -12.00 -10.49 -9.27
CA ILE A 6 -13.44 -10.71 -9.03
C ILE A 6 -13.67 -11.66 -7.84
N ALA A 7 -12.86 -12.72 -7.72
CA ALA A 7 -12.93 -13.63 -6.58
C ALA A 7 -12.64 -12.91 -5.24
N LEU A 8 -11.64 -12.02 -5.22
CA LEU A 8 -11.31 -11.16 -4.08
C LEU A 8 -12.34 -10.05 -3.80
N HIS A 9 -13.30 -9.83 -4.71
CA HIS A 9 -14.44 -8.92 -4.53
C HIS A 9 -15.72 -9.70 -4.25
N HIS A 10 -15.63 -10.92 -3.68
CA HIS A 10 -16.78 -11.78 -3.39
C HIS A 10 -17.70 -12.05 -4.60
N GLY A 11 -17.14 -12.04 -5.83
CA GLY A 11 -17.90 -12.20 -7.05
C GLY A 11 -18.68 -10.95 -7.50
N GLU A 12 -18.60 -9.84 -6.77
CA GLU A 12 -19.27 -8.60 -7.12
C GLU A 12 -18.42 -7.73 -8.05
N ARG A 13 -19.06 -7.07 -9.02
CA ARG A 13 -18.44 -6.01 -9.84
C ARG A 13 -18.63 -4.63 -9.19
N LYS A 14 -18.44 -4.51 -7.88
CA LYS A 14 -18.52 -3.20 -7.21
C LYS A 14 -17.34 -2.29 -7.62
N ARG A 15 -17.50 -0.98 -7.41
CA ARG A 15 -16.44 0.00 -7.65
C ARG A 15 -15.28 -0.28 -6.69
N LEU A 16 -14.07 -0.46 -7.24
CA LEU A 16 -12.86 -0.83 -6.47
C LEU A 16 -12.57 0.06 -5.25
N GLY A 17 -12.98 1.34 -5.27
CA GLY A 17 -12.62 2.31 -4.24
C GLY A 17 -13.35 2.13 -2.91
N ASP A 18 -14.58 1.63 -2.91
CA ASP A 18 -15.43 1.64 -1.72
C ASP A 18 -15.16 0.45 -0.78
N GLN A 19 -14.40 -0.55 -1.23
CA GLN A 19 -14.08 -1.77 -0.46
C GLN A 19 -12.60 -1.90 -0.09
N TYR A 20 -11.76 -0.98 -0.58
CA TYR A 20 -10.31 -1.12 -0.45
C TYR A 20 -9.85 -1.13 1.03
N PRO A 21 -10.38 -0.28 1.93
CA PRO A 21 -10.05 -0.36 3.35
C PRO A 21 -10.39 -1.72 3.97
N GLU A 22 -11.55 -2.27 3.65
CA GLU A 22 -12.00 -3.58 4.14
C GLU A 22 -11.09 -4.69 3.62
N GLN A 23 -10.70 -4.65 2.34
CA GLN A 23 -9.78 -5.61 1.75
C GLN A 23 -8.38 -5.59 2.40
N VAL A 24 -7.91 -4.41 2.85
CA VAL A 24 -6.65 -4.31 3.59
C VAL A 24 -6.76 -5.00 4.96
N GLU A 25 -7.89 -4.86 5.64
CA GLU A 25 -8.15 -5.56 6.90
C GLU A 25 -8.30 -7.08 6.70
N GLU A 26 -8.99 -7.53 5.64
CA GLU A 26 -9.05 -8.95 5.29
C GLU A 26 -7.67 -9.52 4.97
N LEU A 27 -6.85 -8.80 4.21
CA LEU A 27 -5.47 -9.20 3.92
C LEU A 27 -4.65 -9.38 5.21
N LYS A 28 -4.83 -8.48 6.18
CA LYS A 28 -4.20 -8.59 7.50
C LYS A 28 -4.59 -9.88 8.19
N VAL A 29 -5.86 -10.26 8.13
CA VAL A 29 -6.35 -11.52 8.68
C VAL A 29 -5.74 -12.73 7.98
N TYR A 30 -5.69 -12.72 6.64
CA TYR A 30 -5.17 -13.86 5.86
C TYR A 30 -3.66 -14.05 6.00
N LEU A 31 -2.87 -12.96 6.05
CA LEU A 31 -1.41 -13.05 6.15
C LEU A 31 -0.93 -13.44 7.55
N HIS A 32 -1.73 -13.18 8.59
CA HIS A 32 -1.36 -13.40 9.99
C HIS A 32 -2.23 -14.44 10.70
N ASP A 33 -3.04 -15.22 9.97
CA ASP A 33 -3.92 -16.26 10.51
C ASP A 33 -4.82 -15.77 11.68
N LEU A 34 -5.40 -14.56 11.55
CA LEU A 34 -6.18 -13.91 12.62
C LEU A 34 -7.69 -14.23 12.59
N ALA A 35 -8.13 -15.19 11.77
CA ALA A 35 -9.53 -15.55 11.62
C ALA A 35 -10.02 -16.38 12.81
N ASP A 36 -10.49 -15.70 13.85
CA ASP A 36 -11.07 -16.32 15.05
C ASP A 36 -12.46 -16.93 14.80
N GLU A 37 -13.09 -17.46 15.86
CA GLU A 37 -14.39 -18.11 15.79
C GLU A 37 -15.55 -17.15 15.45
N PHE A 38 -15.36 -15.85 15.59
CA PHE A 38 -16.36 -14.81 15.29
C PHE A 38 -16.14 -14.18 13.92
N TYR A 39 -15.05 -14.50 13.24
CA TYR A 39 -14.77 -14.01 11.89
C TYR A 39 -15.77 -14.60 10.87
N PRO A 40 -16.17 -13.87 9.81
CA PRO A 40 -17.16 -14.35 8.84
C PRO A 40 -16.83 -15.69 8.18
N LEU A 41 -15.54 -15.99 8.05
CA LEU A 41 -15.00 -17.26 7.55
C LEU A 41 -14.05 -17.85 8.60
N PRO A 42 -14.58 -18.51 9.65
CA PRO A 42 -13.76 -19.04 10.74
C PRO A 42 -12.88 -20.18 10.22
N HIS A 43 -11.65 -20.27 10.76
CA HIS A 43 -10.63 -21.26 10.37
C HIS A 43 -10.10 -21.13 8.92
N LEU A 44 -10.43 -20.05 8.21
CA LEU A 44 -9.84 -19.78 6.90
C LEU A 44 -8.33 -19.57 7.06
N THR A 45 -7.56 -20.28 6.24
CA THR A 45 -6.09 -20.18 6.21
C THR A 45 -5.62 -19.97 4.78
N ALA A 46 -4.67 -19.04 4.59
CA ALA A 46 -4.03 -18.84 3.31
C ALA A 46 -3.04 -19.98 3.03
N SER A 47 -3.14 -20.59 1.86
CA SER A 47 -2.25 -21.68 1.42
C SER A 47 -1.28 -21.20 0.32
N PRO A 48 -0.02 -21.63 0.34
CA PRO A 48 0.60 -22.54 1.30
C PRO A 48 0.86 -21.87 2.66
N LYS A 49 0.86 -22.66 3.74
CA LYS A 49 1.25 -22.15 5.05
C LYS A 49 2.75 -21.93 5.11
N VAL A 50 3.16 -20.71 5.45
CA VAL A 50 4.56 -20.28 5.55
C VAL A 50 4.87 -19.85 6.98
N GLU A 51 6.14 -19.89 7.36
CA GLU A 51 6.57 -19.53 8.73
C GLU A 51 6.52 -18.03 9.02
N THR A 52 6.53 -17.20 7.97
CA THR A 52 6.62 -15.74 8.07
C THR A 52 5.61 -15.04 7.17
N ALA A 53 5.04 -13.93 7.65
CA ALA A 53 4.27 -13.02 6.81
C ALA A 53 5.20 -12.04 6.05
N PRO A 54 4.84 -11.63 4.82
CA PRO A 54 5.60 -10.62 4.08
C PRO A 54 5.42 -9.22 4.69
N GLU A 55 6.38 -8.33 4.46
CA GLU A 55 6.20 -6.90 4.79
C GLU A 55 5.14 -6.28 3.89
N VAL A 56 4.16 -5.59 4.49
CA VAL A 56 3.08 -4.95 3.75
C VAL A 56 3.35 -3.46 3.56
N TRP A 57 3.29 -3.03 2.30
CA TRP A 57 3.45 -1.65 1.87
C TRP A 57 2.24 -1.17 1.08
N MET A 58 1.72 -0.01 1.45
CA MET A 58 0.65 0.66 0.73
C MET A 58 1.23 1.75 -0.17
N LEU A 59 0.88 1.68 -1.45
CA LEU A 59 1.29 2.65 -2.46
C LEU A 59 0.18 3.68 -2.66
N GLY A 60 0.55 4.95 -2.69
CA GLY A 60 -0.44 6.01 -2.89
C GLY A 60 0.17 7.34 -3.30
N SER A 61 -0.68 8.25 -3.77
CA SER A 61 -0.30 9.59 -4.26
C SER A 61 -1.17 10.70 -3.66
N SER A 62 -1.89 10.41 -2.57
CA SER A 62 -2.81 11.35 -1.94
C SER A 62 -2.89 11.18 -0.41
N GLY A 63 -3.31 12.23 0.29
CA GLY A 63 -3.54 12.15 1.74
C GLY A 63 -4.58 11.10 2.15
N GLY A 64 -5.54 10.74 1.28
CA GLY A 64 -6.48 9.63 1.54
C GLY A 64 -5.77 8.29 1.69
N SER A 65 -4.85 7.99 0.77
CA SER A 65 -4.02 6.78 0.84
C SER A 65 -3.06 6.78 2.03
N ALA A 66 -2.50 7.94 2.37
CA ALA A 66 -1.63 8.09 3.54
C ALA A 66 -2.36 7.77 4.85
N ARG A 67 -3.58 8.30 5.03
CA ARG A 67 -4.41 8.02 6.22
C ARG A 67 -4.80 6.56 6.32
N LEU A 68 -5.09 5.91 5.19
CA LEU A 68 -5.40 4.47 5.18
C LEU A 68 -4.18 3.64 5.58
N ALA A 69 -3.00 3.94 5.04
CA ALA A 69 -1.76 3.26 5.41
C ALA A 69 -1.41 3.44 6.90
N ALA A 70 -1.62 4.64 7.42
CA ALA A 70 -1.39 4.97 8.82
C ALA A 70 -2.31 4.17 9.75
N LYS A 71 -3.61 4.11 9.44
CA LYS A 71 -4.60 3.35 10.20
C LYS A 71 -4.37 1.83 10.11
N ALA A 72 -3.89 1.34 8.98
CA ALA A 72 -3.55 -0.07 8.83
C ALA A 72 -2.26 -0.47 9.58
N GLY A 73 -1.42 0.50 9.96
CA GLY A 73 -0.08 0.27 10.53
C GLY A 73 0.93 -0.28 9.51
N ALA A 74 0.66 -0.10 8.22
CA ALA A 74 1.51 -0.59 7.13
C ALA A 74 2.62 0.41 6.76
N GLY A 75 3.65 -0.05 6.05
CA GLY A 75 4.60 0.85 5.39
C GLY A 75 3.90 1.68 4.30
N TYR A 76 4.34 2.92 4.08
CA TYR A 76 3.75 3.81 3.07
C TYR A 76 4.77 4.23 2.02
N THR A 77 4.42 4.02 0.75
CA THR A 77 5.19 4.51 -0.40
C THR A 77 4.41 5.63 -1.09
N PHE A 78 4.91 6.87 -1.01
CA PHE A 78 4.32 8.00 -1.73
C PHE A 78 4.87 8.08 -3.16
N ALA A 79 3.99 8.09 -4.15
CA ALA A 79 4.33 8.24 -5.56
C ALA A 79 4.50 9.72 -5.93
N LEU A 80 5.65 10.29 -5.58
CA LEU A 80 6.02 11.68 -5.89
C LEU A 80 6.00 11.95 -7.39
N PHE A 81 6.36 10.95 -8.19
CA PHE A 81 6.32 11.06 -9.65
C PHE A 81 4.91 11.23 -10.24
N ILE A 82 3.85 10.89 -9.49
CA ILE A 82 2.45 11.08 -9.90
C ILE A 82 1.92 12.42 -9.39
N ASN A 83 2.24 12.77 -8.13
CA ASN A 83 1.77 13.97 -7.47
C ASN A 83 2.94 14.67 -6.77
N GLY A 84 3.59 15.60 -7.48
CA GLY A 84 4.81 16.27 -7.03
C GLY A 84 4.61 17.25 -5.88
N GLU A 85 3.43 17.84 -5.73
CA GLU A 85 3.18 18.93 -4.76
C GLU A 85 2.63 18.43 -3.41
N GLY A 86 1.89 17.32 -3.39
CA GLY A 86 1.20 16.83 -2.18
C GLY A 86 2.00 15.86 -1.29
N GLY A 87 3.29 15.67 -1.56
CA GLY A 87 4.11 14.63 -0.93
C GLY A 87 4.39 14.85 0.54
N GLU A 88 4.83 16.06 0.91
CA GLU A 88 5.18 16.42 2.29
C GLU A 88 3.96 16.26 3.21
N ASP A 89 2.83 16.89 2.87
CA ASP A 89 1.57 16.78 3.62
C ASP A 89 1.08 15.34 3.76
N SER A 90 1.22 14.52 2.70
CA SER A 90 0.77 13.13 2.72
C SER A 90 1.65 12.30 3.66
N VAL A 91 2.97 12.46 3.59
CA VAL A 91 3.92 11.77 4.46
C VAL A 91 3.75 12.21 5.92
N GLU A 92 3.57 13.51 6.16
CA GLU A 92 3.30 14.04 7.50
C GLU A 92 2.00 13.47 8.08
N GLN A 93 0.92 13.45 7.29
CA GLN A 93 -0.33 12.83 7.70
C GLN A 93 -0.17 11.34 8.03
N TYR A 94 0.65 10.61 7.27
CA TYR A 94 0.94 9.21 7.54
C TYR A 94 1.66 9.04 8.88
N ILE A 95 2.76 9.77 9.09
CA ILE A 95 3.58 9.68 10.32
C ILE A 95 2.75 10.05 11.55
N ASN A 96 2.02 11.18 11.51
CA ASN A 96 1.29 11.72 12.65
C ASN A 96 0.06 10.89 13.04
N ARG A 97 -0.44 10.04 12.15
CA ARG A 97 -1.64 9.22 12.37
C ARG A 97 -1.35 7.73 12.41
N PHE A 98 -0.07 7.35 12.44
CA PHE A 98 0.33 5.94 12.40
C PHE A 98 -0.16 5.20 13.64
N GLU A 99 -0.86 4.09 13.42
CA GLU A 99 -1.33 3.18 14.45
C GLU A 99 -0.52 1.88 14.34
N PRO A 100 0.29 1.50 15.36
CA PRO A 100 1.02 0.24 15.36
C PRO A 100 0.10 -0.97 15.15
N SER A 101 0.52 -1.91 14.32
CA SER A 101 -0.23 -3.13 14.02
C SER A 101 0.70 -4.31 13.75
N VAL A 102 0.13 -5.47 13.41
CA VAL A 102 0.90 -6.66 12.97
C VAL A 102 1.71 -6.40 11.69
N PHE A 103 1.40 -5.36 10.92
CA PHE A 103 2.18 -4.94 9.76
C PHE A 103 3.42 -4.11 10.12
N GLY A 104 3.42 -3.44 11.28
CA GLY A 104 4.53 -2.58 11.67
C GLY A 104 4.32 -1.88 13.01
N GLU A 105 5.39 -1.79 13.80
CA GLU A 105 5.38 -1.12 15.11
C GLU A 105 5.66 0.39 15.03
N LYS A 106 6.23 0.85 13.92
CA LYS A 106 6.66 2.24 13.70
C LYS A 106 6.40 2.66 12.25
N PRO A 107 6.16 3.95 11.99
CA PRO A 107 5.97 4.44 10.62
C PRO A 107 7.21 4.19 9.77
N ARG A 108 7.00 3.69 8.55
CA ARG A 108 8.03 3.46 7.54
C ARG A 108 7.61 4.12 6.23
N VAL A 109 8.44 5.02 5.75
CA VAL A 109 8.17 5.83 4.56
C VAL A 109 9.13 5.45 3.45
N SER A 110 8.60 5.34 2.24
CA SER A 110 9.34 5.23 0.98
C SER A 110 8.79 6.26 0.00
N LEU A 111 9.64 6.75 -0.91
CA LEU A 111 9.25 7.67 -1.98
C LEU A 111 9.53 7.01 -3.32
N ALA A 112 8.52 6.95 -4.18
CA ALA A 112 8.71 6.62 -5.58
C ALA A 112 8.89 7.92 -6.38
N VAL A 113 10.04 8.03 -7.05
CA VAL A 113 10.48 9.22 -7.79
C VAL A 113 10.85 8.86 -9.23
N PHE A 114 10.67 9.80 -10.17
CA PHE A 114 11.31 9.70 -11.48
C PHE A 114 12.66 10.39 -11.42
N VAL A 115 13.70 9.67 -11.84
CA VAL A 115 15.07 10.19 -11.91
C VAL A 115 15.67 9.76 -13.23
N LEU A 116 16.31 10.70 -13.92
CA LEU A 116 17.16 10.42 -15.07
C LEU A 116 18.61 10.71 -14.67
N CYS A 117 19.47 9.70 -14.76
CA CYS A 117 20.89 9.81 -14.45
C CYS A 117 21.74 9.73 -15.72
N ALA A 118 22.77 10.56 -15.81
CA ALA A 118 23.81 10.50 -16.83
C ALA A 118 25.18 10.84 -16.21
N GLU A 119 26.26 10.70 -16.99
CA GLU A 119 27.62 10.99 -16.51
C GLU A 119 27.83 12.46 -16.11
N THR A 120 27.08 13.38 -16.73
CA THR A 120 27.13 14.83 -16.49
C THR A 120 25.71 15.39 -16.48
N GLU A 121 25.51 16.50 -15.76
CA GLU A 121 24.23 17.22 -15.74
C GLU A 121 23.77 17.64 -17.14
N GLU A 122 24.66 18.20 -17.98
CA GLU A 122 24.29 18.59 -19.35
C GLU A 122 23.82 17.40 -20.20
N GLN A 123 24.41 16.22 -19.99
CA GLN A 123 24.00 15.01 -20.69
C GLN A 123 22.65 14.49 -20.19
N ALA A 124 22.35 14.64 -18.90
CA ALA A 124 21.04 14.31 -18.34
C ALA A 124 19.95 15.23 -18.89
N GLU A 125 20.19 16.54 -18.93
CA GLU A 125 19.26 17.52 -19.51
C GLU A 125 19.02 17.26 -21.00
N LYS A 126 20.10 17.02 -21.77
CA LYS A 126 19.99 16.67 -23.18
C LYS A 126 19.15 15.41 -23.39
N ASN A 127 19.39 14.37 -22.61
CA ASN A 127 18.62 13.11 -22.68
C ASN A 127 17.15 13.34 -22.34
N TRP A 128 16.87 14.14 -21.30
CA TRP A 128 15.51 14.48 -20.86
C TRP A 128 14.72 15.20 -21.94
N LEU A 129 15.32 16.18 -22.62
CA LEU A 129 14.68 16.94 -23.70
C LEU A 129 14.50 16.15 -25.00
N SER A 130 15.19 15.01 -25.13
CA SER A 130 15.15 14.15 -26.31
C SER A 130 14.26 12.91 -26.17
N ALA A 131 13.72 12.67 -24.96
CA ALA A 131 12.80 11.57 -24.64
C ALA A 131 11.34 11.97 -24.85
#